data_AF-A0A7S3T1T2-F1
#
_entry.id   AF-A0A7S3T1T2-F1
#
_cell.length_a   1.000
_cell.length_b   1.000
_cell.length_c   1.000
_cell.angle_alpha   90.00
_cell.angle_beta   90.00
_cell.angle_gamma   90.00
#
_symmetry.space_group_name_H-M   'P 1'
#
loop_
_entity.id
_entity.type
_entity.pdbx_description
1 polymer ?
#
loop_
_entity_poly.entity_id
_entity_poly.type
_entity_poly.pdbx_seq_one_letter_code
_entity_poly.pdbx_strand_id
1 'polypeptide(L)'
;APDNLIIYKSPMTDEPKTLKEQLDAMDEDEREIEQKMIKVIQKMPEKVQDRFKMLHMLSDQRSKINDEFEKEVKALEAKFAAKKQPLFETRKQIIAGEVTDFAEYVPKFEETHTKLESIVSGIVKSEEEVAADKEEEESKEPINVDHLKDVQGIPDFWEKAIRNNKMIMHTFRENDQ
;
A
#
# COMPACT_ATOMS: atom_id res chain seq x y z
N ALA A 1 42.63 -14.13 -6.07
CA ALA A 1 42.02 -13.13 -5.16
C ALA A 1 41.14 -13.91 -4.20
N PRO A 2 41.32 -13.77 -2.87
CA PRO A 2 40.55 -14.57 -1.93
C PRO A 2 39.15 -14.00 -1.73
N ASP A 3 38.22 -14.92 -1.51
CA ASP A 3 36.78 -14.77 -1.43
C ASP A 3 36.33 -13.73 -0.40
N ASN A 4 35.62 -12.73 -0.88
CA ASN A 4 34.82 -11.81 -0.06
C ASN A 4 33.44 -12.46 0.20
N LEU A 5 33.41 -13.56 0.96
CA LEU A 5 32.15 -14.06 1.50
C LEU A 5 31.84 -13.26 2.76
N ILE A 6 31.16 -12.12 2.58
CA ILE A 6 30.62 -11.34 3.69
C ILE A 6 29.54 -12.21 4.35
N ILE A 7 29.93 -12.90 5.42
CA ILE A 7 28.99 -13.52 6.34
C ILE A 7 28.34 -12.36 7.09
N TYR A 8 27.18 -11.92 6.61
CA TYR A 8 26.33 -10.98 7.33
C TYR A 8 25.90 -11.66 8.63
N LYS A 9 26.57 -11.34 9.74
CA LYS A 9 26.11 -11.71 11.07
C LYS A 9 24.96 -10.77 11.41
N SER A 10 23.74 -11.19 11.06
CA SER A 10 22.54 -10.53 11.58
C SER A 10 22.49 -10.74 13.11
N PRO A 11 22.22 -9.69 13.91
CA PRO A 11 22.11 -9.82 15.35
C PRO A 11 20.81 -10.58 15.68
N MET A 12 20.95 -11.88 15.92
CA MET A 12 19.86 -12.77 16.32
C MET A 12 19.45 -12.45 17.76
N THR A 13 18.43 -11.60 17.93
CA THR A 13 17.89 -11.23 19.26
C THR A 13 16.51 -11.81 19.57
N ASP A 14 15.92 -12.64 18.70
CA ASP A 14 14.71 -13.39 19.05
C ASP A 14 15.12 -14.78 19.59
N GLU A 15 14.64 -15.12 20.79
CA GLU A 15 14.81 -16.47 21.38
C GLU A 15 14.31 -17.53 20.39
N PRO A 16 15.03 -18.66 20.24
CA PRO A 16 14.61 -19.70 19.32
C PRO A 16 13.25 -20.25 19.75
N LYS A 17 12.22 -20.03 18.91
CA LYS A 17 10.88 -20.63 19.08
C LYS A 17 11.00 -22.12 19.35
N THR A 18 10.25 -22.63 20.31
CA THR A 18 10.18 -24.07 20.60
C THR A 18 9.62 -24.84 19.40
N LEU A 19 9.91 -26.14 19.31
CA LEU A 19 9.38 -27.00 18.24
C LEU A 19 7.85 -26.95 18.14
N LYS A 20 7.16 -26.83 19.27
CA LYS A 20 5.71 -26.72 19.32
C LYS A 20 5.23 -25.40 18.72
N GLU A 21 5.87 -24.28 19.07
CA GLU A 21 5.53 -22.96 18.53
C GLU A 21 5.83 -22.85 17.03
N GLN A 22 6.86 -23.55 16.54
CA GLN A 22 7.12 -23.64 15.10
C GLN A 22 6.02 -24.43 14.39
N LEU A 23 5.61 -25.58 14.93
CA LEU A 23 4.51 -26.39 14.39
C LEU A 23 3.17 -25.68 14.40
N ASP A 24 2.88 -24.91 15.45
CA ASP A 24 1.65 -24.15 15.61
C ASP A 24 1.62 -22.91 14.68
N ALA A 25 2.78 -22.39 14.28
CA ALA A 25 2.91 -21.27 13.35
C ALA A 25 2.79 -21.67 11.87
N MET A 26 3.10 -22.94 11.54
CA MET A 26 2.93 -23.48 10.20
C MET A 26 1.45 -23.76 9.93
N ASP A 27 0.96 -23.46 8.74
CA ASP A 27 -0.38 -23.89 8.33
C ASP A 27 -0.39 -25.38 7.91
N GLU A 28 -1.58 -25.93 7.67
CA GLU A 28 -1.71 -27.36 7.32
C GLU A 28 -1.03 -27.68 5.98
N ASP A 29 -1.12 -26.76 5.02
CA ASP A 29 -0.55 -26.94 3.69
C ASP A 29 0.98 -26.92 3.76
N GLU A 30 1.56 -26.02 4.54
CA GLU A 30 3.00 -25.91 4.80
C GLU A 30 3.52 -27.17 5.50
N ARG A 31 2.81 -27.67 6.53
CA ARG A 31 3.14 -28.94 7.19
C ARG A 31 3.12 -30.11 6.22
N GLU A 32 2.11 -30.18 5.35
CA GLU A 32 2.02 -31.24 4.35
C GLU A 32 3.16 -31.18 3.33
N ILE A 33 3.50 -29.98 2.85
CA ILE A 33 4.61 -29.76 1.92
C ILE A 33 5.92 -30.20 2.55
N GLU A 34 6.17 -29.81 3.79
CA GLU A 34 7.39 -30.12 4.52
C GLU A 34 7.53 -31.63 4.75
N GLN A 35 6.45 -32.29 5.18
CA GLN A 35 6.44 -33.75 5.29
C GLN A 35 6.68 -34.46 3.96
N LYS A 36 6.11 -33.95 2.85
CA LYS A 36 6.34 -34.52 1.50
C LYS A 36 7.80 -34.34 1.08
N MET A 37 8.38 -33.15 1.30
CA MET A 37 9.78 -32.84 1.01
C MET A 37 10.74 -33.77 1.76
N ILE A 38 10.59 -33.92 3.08
CA ILE A 38 11.41 -34.81 3.90
C ILE A 38 11.32 -36.26 3.41
N LYS A 39 10.10 -36.76 3.13
CA LYS A 39 9.89 -38.13 2.61
C LYS A 39 10.56 -38.34 1.26
N VAL A 40 10.56 -37.33 0.38
CA VAL A 40 11.22 -37.40 -0.92
C VAL A 40 12.74 -37.47 -0.73
N ILE A 41 13.33 -36.62 0.11
CA ILE A 41 14.77 -36.64 0.42
C ILE A 41 15.18 -38.00 0.99
N GLN A 42 14.38 -38.56 1.91
CA GLN A 42 14.66 -39.86 2.52
C GLN A 42 14.68 -41.02 1.51
N LYS A 43 13.88 -40.94 0.44
CA LYS A 43 13.82 -41.95 -0.63
C LYS A 43 14.93 -41.82 -1.67
N MET A 44 15.75 -40.77 -1.62
CA MET A 44 16.86 -40.57 -2.55
C MET A 44 18.04 -41.51 -2.23
N PRO A 45 18.89 -41.85 -3.23
CA PRO A 45 20.10 -42.63 -2.99
C PRO A 45 21.02 -41.97 -1.96
N GLU A 46 21.64 -42.77 -1.07
CA GLU A 46 22.50 -42.28 0.01
C GLU A 46 23.61 -41.32 -0.47
N LYS A 47 24.19 -41.61 -1.64
CA LYS A 47 25.27 -40.80 -2.24
C LYS A 47 24.88 -39.32 -2.49
N VAL A 48 23.59 -39.01 -2.63
CA VAL A 48 23.10 -37.64 -2.88
C VAL A 48 22.29 -37.07 -1.72
N GLN A 49 21.84 -37.92 -0.80
CA GLN A 49 20.89 -37.54 0.24
C GLN A 49 21.40 -36.38 1.12
N ASP A 50 22.68 -36.37 1.47
CA ASP A 50 23.26 -35.33 2.33
C ASP A 50 23.29 -33.96 1.64
N ARG A 51 23.47 -33.92 0.32
CA ARG A 51 23.40 -32.66 -0.45
C ARG A 51 22.00 -32.08 -0.38
N PHE A 52 20.97 -32.91 -0.52
CA PHE A 52 19.58 -32.46 -0.45
C PHE A 52 19.16 -32.05 0.96
N LYS A 53 19.61 -32.76 2.00
CA LYS A 53 19.43 -32.31 3.40
C LYS A 53 20.02 -30.92 3.60
N MET A 54 21.25 -30.68 3.13
CA MET A 54 21.87 -29.36 3.22
C MET A 54 21.11 -28.28 2.45
N LEU A 55 20.66 -28.57 1.22
CA LEU A 55 19.87 -27.62 0.42
C LEU A 55 18.53 -27.27 1.07
N HIS A 56 17.90 -28.24 1.73
CA HIS A 56 16.68 -28.03 2.49
C HIS A 56 16.94 -27.11 3.69
N MET A 57 17.97 -27.39 4.50
CA MET A 57 18.35 -26.51 5.63
C MET A 57 18.65 -25.06 5.18
N LEU A 58 19.30 -24.88 4.02
CA LEU A 58 19.55 -23.55 3.44
C LEU A 58 18.25 -22.86 2.99
N SER A 59 17.29 -23.63 2.49
CA SER A 59 15.97 -23.12 2.11
C SER A 59 15.18 -22.66 3.34
N ASP A 60 15.25 -23.40 4.44
CA ASP A 60 14.63 -23.01 5.71
C ASP A 60 15.24 -21.74 6.28
N GLN A 61 16.58 -21.61 6.21
CA GLN A 61 17.27 -20.38 6.62
C GLN A 61 16.83 -19.18 5.78
N ARG A 62 16.68 -19.35 4.46
CA ARG A 62 16.15 -18.31 3.58
C ARG A 62 14.71 -17.94 3.95
N SER A 63 13.87 -18.93 4.25
CA SER A 63 12.48 -18.69 4.66
C SER A 63 12.39 -17.86 5.92
N LYS A 64 13.20 -18.17 6.94
CA LYS A 64 13.24 -17.41 8.20
C LYS A 64 13.61 -15.94 7.98
N ILE A 65 14.57 -15.67 7.09
CA ILE A 65 14.93 -14.29 6.72
C ILE A 65 13.75 -13.58 6.03
N ASN A 66 12.99 -14.29 5.19
CA ASN A 66 11.80 -13.73 4.56
C ASN A 66 10.70 -13.42 5.59
N ASP A 67 10.49 -14.29 6.58
CA ASP A 67 9.53 -14.06 7.67
C ASP A 67 9.88 -12.81 8.48
N GLU A 68 11.17 -12.62 8.78
CA GLU A 68 11.68 -11.41 9.45
C GLU A 68 11.42 -10.16 8.59
N PHE A 69 11.72 -10.21 7.30
CA PHE A 69 11.45 -9.12 6.37
C PHE A 69 9.95 -8.77 6.32
N GLU A 70 9.07 -9.76 6.21
CA GLU A 70 7.62 -9.52 6.19
C GLU A 70 7.11 -8.93 7.51
N LYS A 71 7.67 -9.36 8.65
CA LYS A 71 7.35 -8.78 9.97
C LYS A 71 7.75 -7.31 10.03
N GLU A 72 8.93 -6.94 9.53
CA GLU A 72 9.38 -5.55 9.46
C GLU A 72 8.53 -4.71 8.50
N VAL A 73 8.19 -5.25 7.33
CA VAL A 73 7.30 -4.58 6.37
C VAL A 73 5.93 -4.32 6.99
N LYS A 74 5.31 -5.31 7.64
CA LYS A 74 4.02 -5.15 8.33
C LYS A 74 4.08 -4.10 9.42
N ALA A 75 5.16 -4.08 10.21
CA ALA A 75 5.36 -3.06 11.24
C ALA A 75 5.49 -1.65 10.62
N LEU A 76 6.20 -1.54 9.49
CA LEU A 76 6.33 -0.29 8.75
C LEU A 76 5.00 0.16 8.16
N GLU A 77 4.24 -0.75 7.55
CA GLU A 77 2.90 -0.50 7.02
C GLU A 77 1.97 0.02 8.11
N ALA A 78 1.96 -0.62 9.29
CA ALA A 78 1.16 -0.17 10.44
C ALA A 78 1.55 1.25 10.88
N LYS A 79 2.85 1.57 10.94
CA LYS A 79 3.35 2.90 11.29
C LYS A 79 2.85 3.97 10.32
N PHE A 80 2.86 3.70 9.02
CA PHE A 80 2.38 4.67 8.03
C PHE A 80 0.84 4.67 7.92
N ALA A 81 0.17 3.56 8.18
CA ALA A 81 -1.28 3.50 8.31
C ALA A 81 -1.78 4.43 9.43
N ALA A 82 -1.12 4.40 10.60
CA ALA A 82 -1.45 5.30 11.71
C ALA A 82 -1.27 6.78 11.35
N LYS A 83 -0.25 7.14 10.56
CA LYS A 83 -0.07 8.52 10.06
C LYS A 83 -1.15 8.96 9.08
N LYS A 84 -1.65 8.03 8.26
CA LYS A 84 -2.72 8.28 7.28
C LYS A 84 -4.10 8.34 7.94
N GLN A 85 -4.30 7.63 9.04
CA GLN A 85 -5.58 7.55 9.74
C GLN A 85 -6.21 8.93 10.01
N PRO A 86 -5.53 9.91 10.64
CA PRO A 86 -6.16 11.19 10.94
C PRO A 86 -6.62 11.93 9.68
N LEU A 87 -5.87 11.80 8.58
CA LEU A 87 -6.27 12.38 7.28
C LEU A 87 -7.55 11.72 6.74
N PHE A 88 -7.70 10.41 6.92
CA PHE A 88 -8.91 9.69 6.53
C PHE A 88 -10.09 10.03 7.43
N GLU A 89 -9.89 10.23 8.73
CA GLU A 89 -10.96 10.67 9.62
C GLU A 89 -11.42 12.10 9.27
N THR A 90 -10.48 13.02 9.04
CA THR A 90 -10.83 14.37 8.57
C THR A 90 -11.59 14.32 7.24
N ARG A 91 -11.13 13.51 6.27
CA ARG A 91 -11.87 13.31 5.01
C ARG A 91 -13.29 12.78 5.25
N LYS A 92 -13.45 11.82 6.15
CA LYS A 92 -14.77 11.26 6.50
C LYS A 92 -15.67 12.32 7.12
N GLN A 93 -15.15 13.15 8.02
CA GLN A 93 -15.89 14.27 8.63
C GLN A 93 -16.31 15.31 7.58
N ILE A 94 -15.45 15.63 6.62
CA ILE A 94 -15.78 16.54 5.50
C ILE A 94 -16.89 15.94 4.63
N ILE A 95 -16.79 14.65 4.27
CA ILE A 95 -17.83 13.96 3.48
C ILE A 95 -19.17 13.91 4.22
N ALA A 96 -19.15 13.72 5.54
CA ALA A 96 -20.34 13.79 6.39
C ALA A 96 -20.84 15.23 6.63
N GLY A 97 -20.05 16.24 6.25
CA GLY A 97 -20.35 17.65 6.44
C GLY A 97 -20.17 18.16 7.87
N GLU A 98 -19.49 17.42 8.73
CA GLU A 98 -19.20 17.79 10.12
C GLU A 98 -18.13 18.88 10.22
N VAL A 99 -17.19 18.93 9.27
CA VAL A 99 -16.17 19.98 9.16
C VAL A 99 -16.58 20.94 8.05
N THR A 100 -16.75 22.21 8.41
CA THR A 100 -17.17 23.28 7.49
C THR A 100 -16.17 24.44 7.40
N ASP A 101 -15.11 24.42 8.20
CA ASP A 101 -14.02 25.38 8.11
C ASP A 101 -12.90 24.83 7.21
N PHE A 102 -12.72 25.47 6.07
CA PHE A 102 -11.74 25.08 5.04
C PHE A 102 -10.65 26.13 4.84
N ALA A 103 -10.58 27.16 5.70
CA ALA A 103 -9.71 28.32 5.53
C ALA A 103 -8.23 27.97 5.44
N GLU A 104 -7.80 26.86 6.04
CA GLU A 104 -6.41 26.40 5.97
C GLU A 104 -6.07 25.68 4.65
N TYR A 105 -7.01 24.93 4.07
CA TYR A 105 -6.74 24.01 2.96
C TYR A 105 -7.05 24.62 1.59
N VAL A 106 -8.06 25.49 1.49
CA VAL A 106 -8.41 26.14 0.21
C VAL A 106 -7.25 26.97 -0.34
N PRO A 107 -6.59 27.87 0.42
CA PRO A 107 -5.46 28.63 -0.11
C PRO A 107 -4.28 27.75 -0.54
N LYS A 108 -4.02 26.66 0.19
CA LYS A 108 -2.97 25.69 -0.18
C LYS A 108 -3.30 24.97 -1.49
N PHE A 109 -4.58 24.65 -1.71
CA PHE A 109 -5.03 24.08 -2.98
C PHE A 109 -4.77 25.06 -4.12
N GLU A 110 -5.21 26.31 -4.00
CA GLU A 110 -5.02 27.31 -5.06
C GLU A 110 -3.54 27.49 -5.44
N GLU A 111 -2.64 27.59 -4.45
CA GLU A 111 -1.20 27.71 -4.69
C GLU A 111 -0.61 26.47 -5.39
N THR A 112 -0.93 25.28 -4.88
CA THR A 112 -0.37 24.04 -5.41
C THR A 112 -0.95 23.66 -6.77
N HIS A 113 -2.23 23.93 -7.00
CA HIS A 113 -2.92 23.62 -8.24
C HIS A 113 -2.45 24.51 -9.39
N THR A 114 -2.37 25.83 -9.17
CA THR A 114 -1.83 26.79 -10.16
C THR A 114 -0.43 26.36 -10.62
N LYS A 115 0.41 25.95 -9.67
CA LYS A 115 1.76 25.45 -9.97
C LYS A 115 1.74 24.12 -10.73
N LEU A 116 0.79 23.24 -10.44
CA LEU A 116 0.69 21.95 -11.11
C LEU A 116 0.14 22.10 -12.54
N GLU A 117 -0.86 22.95 -12.76
CA GLU A 117 -1.43 23.23 -14.07
C GLU A 117 -0.40 23.87 -15.02
N SER A 118 0.43 24.80 -14.54
CA SER A 118 1.54 25.37 -15.32
C SER A 118 2.59 24.32 -15.70
N ILE A 119 2.95 23.40 -14.78
CA ILE A 119 3.88 22.30 -15.08
C ILE A 119 3.27 21.33 -16.10
N VAL A 120 2.00 20.94 -15.93
CA VAL A 120 1.34 19.93 -16.77
C VAL A 120 1.06 20.46 -18.19
N SER A 121 0.73 21.74 -18.32
CA SER A 121 0.62 22.40 -19.63
C SER A 121 1.96 22.56 -20.34
N GLY A 122 3.08 22.33 -19.64
CA GLY A 122 4.43 22.43 -20.20
C GLY A 122 4.88 23.87 -20.47
N ILE A 123 4.18 24.86 -19.91
CA ILE A 123 4.44 26.27 -20.18
C ILE A 123 5.28 26.85 -19.04
N VAL A 124 6.51 27.26 -19.36
CA VAL A 124 7.29 28.14 -18.46
C VAL A 124 6.72 29.56 -18.64
N LYS A 125 5.58 29.82 -18.02
CA LYS A 125 4.93 31.14 -18.06
C LYS A 125 5.69 32.14 -17.21
N SER A 126 5.89 33.35 -17.73
CA SER A 126 6.32 34.50 -16.92
C SER A 126 5.21 34.90 -15.94
N GLU A 127 5.53 35.63 -14.86
CA GLU A 127 4.53 36.07 -13.86
C GLU A 127 3.37 36.86 -14.48
N GLU A 128 3.59 37.53 -15.62
CA GLU A 128 2.58 38.27 -16.38
C GLU A 128 1.63 37.36 -17.18
N GLU A 129 2.11 36.23 -17.72
CA GLU A 129 1.26 35.25 -18.42
C GLU A 129 0.41 34.41 -17.46
N VAL A 130 0.89 34.18 -16.23
CA VAL A 130 0.10 33.54 -15.17
C VAL A 130 -1.05 34.45 -14.70
N ALA A 131 -0.88 35.77 -14.78
CA ALA A 131 -1.93 36.72 -14.45
C ALA A 131 -3.02 36.79 -15.54
N ALA A 132 -2.65 36.66 -16.82
CA ALA A 132 -3.59 36.67 -17.94
C ALA A 132 -4.41 35.37 -18.03
N ASP A 133 -3.81 34.20 -17.72
CA ASP A 133 -4.52 32.92 -17.66
C ASP A 133 -5.61 32.89 -16.59
N LYS A 134 -5.39 33.57 -15.45
CA LYS A 134 -6.39 33.71 -14.39
C LYS A 134 -7.64 34.46 -14.84
N GLU A 135 -7.55 35.29 -15.89
CA GLU A 135 -8.69 35.97 -16.51
C GLU A 135 -9.42 35.07 -17.54
N GLU A 136 -8.75 34.09 -18.17
CA GLU A 136 -9.37 33.14 -19.11
C GLU A 136 -9.99 31.88 -18.43
N GLU A 137 -9.60 31.58 -17.18
CA GLU A 137 -10.12 30.46 -16.41
C GLU A 137 -11.61 30.55 -16.01
N GLU A 138 -12.26 31.71 -16.17
CA GLU A 138 -13.71 31.86 -15.95
C GLU A 138 -14.58 31.04 -16.92
N SER A 139 -13.99 30.37 -17.92
CA SER A 139 -14.72 29.55 -18.92
C SER A 139 -14.88 28.06 -18.58
N LYS A 140 -14.39 27.58 -17.43
CA LYS A 140 -14.67 26.20 -16.98
C LYS A 140 -16.16 26.10 -16.64
N GLU A 141 -16.98 25.60 -17.58
CA GLU A 141 -18.41 25.38 -17.34
C GLU A 141 -18.58 24.58 -16.04
N PRO A 142 -19.30 25.12 -15.04
CA PRO A 142 -19.45 24.44 -13.76
C PRO A 142 -20.18 23.12 -13.99
N ILE A 143 -19.57 22.03 -13.54
CA ILE A 143 -20.22 20.72 -13.54
C ILE A 143 -21.53 20.86 -12.76
N ASN A 144 -22.64 20.36 -13.31
CA ASN A 144 -23.91 20.39 -12.60
C ASN A 144 -23.82 19.56 -11.31
N VAL A 145 -23.81 20.27 -10.19
CA VAL A 145 -23.79 19.72 -8.83
C VAL A 145 -24.99 20.22 -8.02
N ASP A 146 -26.14 20.39 -8.67
CA ASP A 146 -27.34 20.96 -8.04
C ASP A 146 -27.79 20.15 -6.80
N HIS A 147 -27.60 18.83 -6.82
CA HIS A 147 -27.85 17.93 -5.69
C HIS A 147 -26.99 18.19 -4.44
N LEU A 148 -25.94 19.03 -4.52
CA LEU A 148 -25.06 19.36 -3.39
C LEU A 148 -25.32 20.76 -2.81
N LYS A 149 -26.12 21.61 -3.47
CA LYS A 149 -26.23 23.04 -3.12
C LYS A 149 -26.85 23.32 -1.75
N ASP A 150 -27.66 22.40 -1.23
CA ASP A 150 -28.38 22.56 0.03
C ASP A 150 -28.20 21.35 0.98
N VAL A 151 -27.18 20.54 0.75
CA VAL A 151 -26.90 19.34 1.55
C VAL A 151 -25.60 19.51 2.33
N GLN A 152 -25.65 19.22 3.62
CA GLN A 152 -24.46 19.18 4.45
C GLN A 152 -23.61 17.95 4.09
N GLY A 153 -22.36 18.19 3.67
CA GLY A 153 -21.44 17.14 3.26
C GLY A 153 -21.48 16.85 1.76
N ILE A 154 -21.06 15.64 1.39
CA ILE A 154 -20.93 15.21 0.00
C ILE A 154 -21.62 13.83 -0.16
N PRO A 155 -22.95 13.81 -0.35
CA PRO A 155 -23.68 12.59 -0.71
C PRO A 155 -23.06 11.87 -1.92
N ASP A 156 -23.22 10.54 -1.94
CA ASP A 156 -22.79 9.65 -3.03
C ASP A 156 -21.29 9.70 -3.37
N PHE A 157 -20.46 10.35 -2.52
CA PHE A 157 -19.05 10.54 -2.79
C PHE A 157 -18.31 9.23 -3.09
N TRP A 158 -18.50 8.21 -2.26
CA TRP A 158 -17.84 6.91 -2.44
C TRP A 158 -18.42 6.12 -3.62
N GLU A 159 -19.72 6.20 -3.85
CA GLU A 159 -20.37 5.58 -5.02
C GLU A 159 -19.77 6.15 -6.31
N LYS A 160 -19.76 7.49 -6.44
CA LYS A 160 -19.18 8.18 -7.61
C LYS A 160 -17.68 7.90 -7.74
N ALA A 161 -16.94 7.86 -6.64
CA ALA A 161 -15.51 7.52 -6.65
C ALA A 161 -15.25 6.10 -7.16
N ILE A 162 -16.05 5.12 -6.74
CA ILE A 162 -15.92 3.72 -7.17
C ILE A 162 -16.34 3.56 -8.64
N ARG A 163 -17.46 4.16 -9.06
CA ARG A 163 -17.92 4.10 -10.46
C ARG A 163 -16.92 4.72 -11.43
N ASN A 164 -16.21 5.77 -11.02
CA ASN A 164 -15.17 6.40 -11.84
C ASN A 164 -13.83 5.65 -11.79
N ASN A 165 -13.68 4.65 -10.92
CA ASN A 165 -12.48 3.82 -10.86
C ASN A 165 -12.57 2.67 -11.87
N LYS A 166 -11.81 2.80 -12.98
CA LYS A 166 -11.76 1.81 -14.07
C LYS A 166 -11.43 0.39 -13.62
N MET A 167 -10.68 0.23 -12.53
CA MET A 167 -10.25 -1.08 -12.04
C MET A 167 -11.31 -1.77 -11.18
N ILE A 168 -12.24 -1.03 -10.57
CA ILE A 168 -13.16 -1.59 -9.55
C ILE A 168 -14.61 -1.53 -10.02
N MET A 169 -14.96 -0.61 -10.93
CA MET A 169 -16.34 -0.42 -11.41
C MET A 169 -16.97 -1.71 -11.97
N HIS A 170 -16.20 -2.55 -12.66
CA HIS A 170 -16.71 -3.80 -13.24
C HIS A 170 -17.19 -4.83 -12.20
N THR A 171 -16.81 -4.66 -10.94
CA THR A 171 -17.24 -5.53 -9.83
C THR A 171 -18.54 -5.04 -9.18
N PHE A 172 -18.94 -3.79 -9.44
CA PHE A 172 -20.10 -3.14 -8.83
C PHE A 172 -21.38 -3.47 -9.63
N ARG A 173 -22.37 -4.11 -8.99
CA ARG A 173 -23.64 -4.49 -9.61
C ARG A 173 -24.75 -3.51 -9.25
N GLU A 174 -25.86 -3.56 -9.99
CA GLU A 174 -27.03 -2.68 -9.77
C GLU A 174 -27.64 -2.82 -8.37
N ASN A 175 -27.52 -4.01 -7.75
CA ASN A 175 -28.01 -4.26 -6.39
C ASN A 175 -27.05 -3.81 -5.28
N ASP A 176 -25.84 -3.36 -5.63
CA ASP A 176 -24.84 -2.85 -4.67
C ASP A 176 -24.98 -1.32 -4.44
N GLN A 177 -25.97 -0.70 -5.09
CA GLN A 177 -26.33 0.72 -5.02
C GLN A 177 -27.25 1.03 -3.83
#